data_AF-A0A959U1S3-F1
#
_entry.id   AF-A0A959U1S3-F1
#
_cell.length_a   1.000
_cell.length_b   1.000
_cell.length_c   1.000
_cell.angle_alpha   90.00
_cell.angle_beta   90.00
_cell.angle_gamma   90.00
#
_symmetry.space_group_name_H-M   'P 1'
#
loop_
_entity.id
_entity.type
_entity.pdbx_description
1 polymer ?
#
loop_
_entity_poly.entity_id
_entity_poly.type
_entity_poly.pdbx_seq_one_letter_code
_entity_poly.pdbx_strand_id
1 'polypeptide(L)'
;MKVFKFGGASVCDADSIRNVGRVLQLFAPEKLVIVVSAMGKTTNAIEQMAGKAYAGLPWEAYMQQLAESHLQTAHELNLDKQTIERLIANLRSNLVNYKDLPFDQYYDQTVPFGELLSSALLSAWLQANGQPTTLLAAGDLLVTDKTWREATVDMEASIMAIQKQVIPALANGHVLTQGFIGKYSSAFYTT
;
A
#
# COMPACT_ATOMS: atom_id res chain seq x y z
N MET A 1 9.37 14.26 -15.53
CA MET A 1 9.02 13.23 -14.53
C MET A 1 7.93 12.36 -15.11
N LYS A 2 8.11 11.04 -15.16
CA LYS A 2 7.07 10.11 -15.60
C LYS A 2 6.48 9.41 -14.38
N VAL A 3 5.15 9.21 -14.40
CA VAL A 3 4.41 8.52 -13.35
C VAL A 3 3.81 7.26 -13.94
N PHE A 4 4.12 6.11 -13.36
CA PHE A 4 3.64 4.80 -13.79
C PHE A 4 2.70 4.25 -12.73
N LYS A 5 1.52 3.81 -13.14
CA LYS A 5 0.54 3.18 -12.25
C LYS A 5 0.37 1.71 -12.60
N PHE A 6 0.59 0.84 -11.64
CA PHE A 6 0.35 -0.60 -11.77
C PHE A 6 -0.90 -0.97 -10.96
N GLY A 7 -1.88 -1.56 -11.66
CA GLY A 7 -3.10 -2.05 -11.01
C GLY A 7 -2.87 -3.38 -10.30
N GLY A 8 -3.88 -3.88 -9.57
CA GLY A 8 -3.70 -5.08 -8.74
C GLY A 8 -3.31 -6.34 -9.51
N ALA A 9 -3.77 -6.51 -10.74
CA ALA A 9 -3.35 -7.61 -11.61
C ALA A 9 -1.87 -7.53 -12.03
N SER A 10 -1.27 -6.33 -12.00
CA SER A 10 0.14 -6.14 -12.34
C SER A 10 1.08 -6.43 -11.18
N VAL A 11 0.54 -6.64 -9.97
CA VAL A 11 1.29 -6.91 -8.73
C VAL A 11 0.66 -8.06 -7.93
N CYS A 12 -0.07 -8.97 -8.58
CA CYS A 12 -0.88 -9.98 -7.87
C CYS A 12 -0.10 -11.13 -7.25
N ASP A 13 1.14 -11.37 -7.69
CA ASP A 13 2.00 -12.46 -7.27
C ASP A 13 3.48 -12.12 -7.51
N ALA A 14 4.38 -13.05 -7.16
CA ALA A 14 5.82 -12.86 -7.28
C ALA A 14 6.26 -12.64 -8.74
N ASP A 15 5.68 -13.36 -9.70
CA ASP A 15 6.03 -13.22 -11.12
C ASP A 15 5.60 -11.86 -11.69
N SER A 16 4.46 -11.37 -11.27
CA SER A 16 3.95 -10.04 -11.59
C SER A 16 4.86 -8.95 -11.04
N ILE A 17 5.32 -9.07 -9.79
CA ILE A 17 6.30 -8.16 -9.19
C ILE A 17 7.63 -8.18 -9.97
N ARG A 18 8.15 -9.37 -10.31
CA ARG A 18 9.34 -9.49 -11.17
C ARG A 18 9.13 -8.83 -12.53
N ASN A 19 7.92 -8.95 -13.10
CA ASN A 19 7.58 -8.32 -14.36
C ASN A 19 7.56 -6.79 -14.27
N VAL A 20 7.03 -6.21 -13.19
CA VAL A 20 7.13 -4.76 -12.93
C VAL A 20 8.59 -4.33 -12.95
N GLY A 21 9.46 -5.05 -12.24
CA GLY A 21 10.90 -4.82 -12.27
C GLY A 21 11.52 -4.80 -13.68
N ARG A 22 11.15 -5.78 -14.51
CA ARG A 22 11.60 -5.86 -15.91
C ARG A 22 11.10 -4.67 -16.73
N VAL A 23 9.84 -4.26 -16.55
CA VAL A 23 9.27 -3.09 -17.24
C VAL A 23 10.02 -1.83 -16.87
N LEU A 24 10.30 -1.59 -15.59
CA LEU A 24 11.02 -0.39 -15.13
C LEU A 24 12.42 -0.30 -15.73
N GLN A 25 13.12 -1.42 -15.88
CA GLN A 25 14.45 -1.47 -16.51
C GLN A 25 14.46 -1.04 -17.98
N LEU A 26 13.36 -1.24 -18.72
CA LEU A 26 13.25 -0.76 -20.11
C LEU A 26 13.30 0.76 -20.23
N PHE A 27 13.07 1.48 -19.13
CA PHE A 27 13.10 2.94 -19.07
C PHE A 27 14.38 3.47 -18.40
N ALA A 28 15.35 2.61 -18.07
CA ALA A 28 16.63 3.08 -17.55
C ALA A 28 17.36 3.97 -18.58
N PRO A 29 18.04 5.06 -18.15
CA PRO A 29 18.32 5.45 -16.77
C PRO A 29 17.26 6.36 -16.13
N GLU A 30 16.07 6.53 -16.74
CA GLU A 30 15.03 7.43 -16.23
C GLU A 30 14.57 7.04 -14.82
N LYS A 31 14.34 8.05 -13.98
CA LYS A 31 13.77 7.89 -12.64
C LYS A 31 12.26 8.13 -12.69
N LEU A 32 11.53 7.20 -12.09
CA LEU A 32 10.07 7.10 -12.23
C LEU A 32 9.43 7.25 -10.85
N VAL A 33 8.26 7.89 -10.82
CA VAL A 33 7.31 7.76 -9.72
C VAL A 33 6.41 6.59 -10.04
N ILE A 34 6.30 5.64 -9.13
CA ILE A 34 5.57 4.39 -9.29
C ILE A 34 4.43 4.40 -8.27
N VAL A 35 3.22 4.14 -8.73
CA VAL A 35 2.01 4.05 -7.91
C VAL A 35 1.46 2.64 -8.04
N VAL A 36 1.21 1.97 -6.92
CA VAL A 36 0.66 0.60 -6.92
C VAL A 36 -0.67 0.51 -6.18
N SER A 37 -1.57 -0.30 -6.72
CA SER A 37 -2.77 -0.77 -6.02
C SER A 37 -2.46 -2.04 -5.20
N ALA A 38 -3.38 -2.44 -4.32
CA ALA A 38 -3.32 -3.74 -3.65
C ALA A 38 -3.18 -4.93 -4.62
N MET A 39 -2.62 -6.04 -4.15
CA MET A 39 -2.40 -7.24 -4.96
C MET A 39 -3.72 -7.90 -5.37
N GLY A 40 -3.93 -8.17 -6.66
CA GLY A 40 -5.06 -8.98 -7.15
C GLY A 40 -6.42 -8.57 -6.56
N LYS A 41 -7.04 -9.47 -5.77
CA LYS A 41 -8.34 -9.27 -5.10
C LYS A 41 -8.20 -8.92 -3.61
N THR A 42 -7.04 -8.48 -3.17
CA THR A 42 -6.74 -8.22 -1.75
C THR A 42 -7.64 -7.14 -1.16
N THR A 43 -7.95 -6.06 -1.88
CA THR A 43 -8.89 -5.02 -1.40
C THR A 43 -10.23 -5.66 -1.01
N ASN A 44 -10.86 -6.39 -1.93
CA ASN A 44 -12.15 -7.05 -1.68
C ASN A 44 -12.09 -8.06 -0.53
N ALA A 45 -10.97 -8.79 -0.40
CA ALA A 45 -10.78 -9.73 0.70
C ALA A 45 -10.69 -9.01 2.06
N ILE A 46 -9.99 -7.88 2.12
CA ILE A 46 -9.90 -7.06 3.33
C ILE A 46 -11.24 -6.40 3.64
N GLU A 47 -11.97 -5.90 2.64
CA GLU A 47 -13.33 -5.36 2.83
C GLU A 47 -14.28 -6.40 3.42
N GLN A 48 -14.26 -7.63 2.89
CA GLN A 48 -15.08 -8.72 3.41
C GLN A 48 -14.70 -9.09 4.85
N MET A 49 -13.39 -9.15 5.14
CA MET A 49 -12.87 -9.43 6.47
C MET A 49 -13.25 -8.32 7.47
N ALA A 50 -13.10 -7.05 7.07
CA ALA A 50 -13.45 -5.87 7.86
C ALA A 50 -14.96 -5.85 8.15
N GLY A 51 -15.80 -6.08 7.15
CA GLY A 51 -17.26 -6.16 7.34
C GLY A 51 -17.67 -7.26 8.32
N LYS A 52 -17.02 -8.42 8.28
CA LYS A 52 -17.25 -9.52 9.24
C LYS A 52 -16.80 -9.16 10.65
N ALA A 53 -15.58 -8.64 10.80
CA ALA A 53 -15.05 -8.21 12.08
C ALA A 53 -15.92 -7.13 12.74
N TYR A 54 -16.37 -6.14 11.96
CA TYR A 54 -17.26 -5.09 12.41
C TYR A 54 -18.63 -5.63 12.88
N ALA A 55 -19.16 -6.63 12.18
CA ALA A 55 -20.42 -7.30 12.55
C ALA A 55 -20.28 -8.32 13.70
N GLY A 56 -19.10 -8.49 14.30
CA GLY A 56 -18.84 -9.50 15.32
C GLY A 56 -18.91 -10.94 14.81
N LEU A 57 -18.75 -11.15 13.50
CA LEU A 57 -18.73 -12.46 12.85
C LEU A 57 -17.30 -13.00 12.76
N PRO A 58 -17.10 -14.33 12.65
CA PRO A 58 -15.77 -14.92 12.50
C PRO A 58 -15.03 -14.36 11.27
N TRP A 59 -13.79 -13.89 11.47
CA TRP A 59 -12.97 -13.23 10.44
C TRP A 59 -11.52 -13.73 10.42
N GLU A 60 -11.11 -14.51 11.42
CA GLU A 60 -9.74 -14.97 11.65
C GLU A 60 -9.23 -15.85 10.51
N ALA A 61 -10.10 -16.65 9.89
CA ALA A 61 -9.75 -17.46 8.72
C ALA A 61 -9.37 -16.60 7.50
N TYR A 62 -10.05 -15.46 7.31
CA TYR A 62 -9.73 -14.50 6.24
C TYR A 62 -8.38 -13.84 6.51
N MET A 63 -8.10 -13.48 7.76
CA MET A 63 -6.80 -12.95 8.17
C MET A 63 -5.68 -13.94 7.92
N GLN A 64 -5.90 -15.22 8.27
CA GLN A 64 -4.92 -16.27 8.03
C GLN A 64 -4.65 -16.45 6.53
N GLN A 65 -5.69 -16.54 5.70
CA GLN A 65 -5.54 -16.66 4.25
C GLN A 65 -4.80 -15.46 3.64
N LEU A 66 -5.12 -14.24 4.08
CA LEU A 66 -4.43 -13.02 3.66
C LEU A 66 -2.95 -13.09 4.03
N ALA A 67 -2.63 -13.45 5.27
CA ALA A 67 -1.26 -13.55 5.76
C ALA A 67 -0.46 -14.61 5.00
N GLU A 68 -1.01 -15.82 4.84
CA GLU A 68 -0.38 -16.92 4.10
C GLU A 68 -0.06 -16.51 2.66
N SER A 69 -1.00 -15.88 1.95
CA SER A 69 -0.79 -15.45 0.56
C SER A 69 0.35 -14.43 0.41
N HIS A 70 0.44 -13.44 1.31
CA HIS A 70 1.47 -12.40 1.22
C HIS A 70 2.84 -12.90 1.70
N LEU A 71 2.86 -13.76 2.73
CA LEU A 71 4.10 -14.40 3.20
C LEU A 71 4.64 -15.39 2.16
N GLN A 72 3.77 -16.12 1.47
CA GLN A 72 4.16 -16.97 0.35
C GLN A 72 4.79 -16.15 -0.78
N THR A 73 4.19 -15.00 -1.13
CA THR A 73 4.77 -14.09 -2.13
C THR A 73 6.14 -13.57 -1.68
N ALA A 74 6.28 -13.16 -0.41
CA ALA A 74 7.57 -12.72 0.14
C ALA A 74 8.63 -13.84 0.04
N HIS A 75 8.26 -15.07 0.38
CA HIS A 75 9.11 -16.25 0.28
C HIS A 75 9.56 -16.51 -1.17
N GLU A 76 8.64 -16.51 -2.14
CA GLU A 76 8.96 -16.70 -3.56
C GLU A 76 9.90 -15.61 -4.09
N LEU A 77 9.77 -14.38 -3.58
CA LEU A 77 10.65 -13.26 -3.90
C LEU A 77 11.99 -13.27 -3.14
N ASN A 78 12.22 -14.26 -2.28
CA ASN A 78 13.38 -14.37 -1.38
C ASN A 78 13.56 -13.11 -0.49
N LEU A 79 12.46 -12.58 0.04
CA LEU A 79 12.45 -11.40 0.90
C LEU A 79 12.34 -11.77 2.37
N ASP A 80 12.86 -10.90 3.23
CA ASP A 80 12.56 -10.98 4.66
C ASP A 80 11.07 -10.71 4.92
N LYS A 81 10.50 -11.51 5.82
CA LYS A 81 9.06 -11.50 6.11
C LYS A 81 8.66 -10.48 7.18
N GLN A 82 9.61 -9.91 7.93
CA GLN A 82 9.33 -9.11 9.12
C GLN A 82 8.41 -7.91 8.84
N THR A 83 8.62 -7.24 7.70
CA THR A 83 7.80 -6.08 7.32
C THR A 83 6.35 -6.49 7.03
N ILE A 84 6.16 -7.62 6.35
CA ILE A 84 4.83 -8.17 6.03
C ILE A 84 4.13 -8.65 7.29
N GLU A 85 4.82 -9.40 8.15
CA GLU A 85 4.29 -9.85 9.44
C GLU A 85 3.85 -8.67 10.31
N ARG A 86 4.64 -7.59 10.35
CA ARG A 86 4.29 -6.36 11.08
C ARG A 86 3.04 -5.69 10.50
N LEU A 87 2.92 -5.57 9.18
CA LEU A 87 1.75 -4.99 8.53
C LEU A 87 0.49 -5.84 8.81
N ILE A 88 0.59 -7.16 8.72
CA ILE A 88 -0.50 -8.08 9.07
C ILE A 88 -0.91 -7.94 10.55
N ALA A 89 0.05 -7.84 11.47
CA ALA A 89 -0.21 -7.64 12.90
C ALA A 89 -0.90 -6.29 13.17
N ASN A 90 -0.51 -5.24 12.46
CA ASN A 90 -1.14 -3.92 12.55
C ASN A 90 -2.57 -3.95 11.99
N LEU A 91 -2.81 -4.59 10.85
CA LEU A 91 -4.17 -4.78 10.32
C LEU A 91 -5.05 -5.53 11.33
N ARG A 92 -4.52 -6.62 11.91
CA ARG A 92 -5.21 -7.38 12.95
C ARG A 92 -5.58 -6.51 14.15
N SER A 93 -4.64 -5.67 14.60
CA SER A 93 -4.87 -4.72 15.68
C SER A 93 -5.95 -3.71 15.32
N ASN A 94 -5.93 -3.16 14.11
CA ASN A 94 -6.93 -2.19 13.65
C ASN A 94 -8.33 -2.79 13.57
N LEU A 95 -8.46 -4.04 13.10
CA LEU A 95 -9.76 -4.74 13.05
C LEU A 95 -10.42 -4.84 14.42
N VAL A 96 -9.64 -4.93 15.50
CA VAL A 96 -10.12 -5.08 16.89
C VAL A 96 -10.25 -3.74 17.60
N ASN A 97 -9.20 -2.92 17.54
CA ASN A 97 -9.09 -1.68 18.33
C ASN A 97 -10.01 -0.56 17.81
N TYR A 98 -10.36 -0.60 16.52
CA TYR A 98 -11.19 0.42 15.89
C TYR A 98 -12.65 0.00 15.66
N LYS A 99 -13.08 -1.13 16.23
CA LYS A 99 -14.45 -1.66 16.08
C LYS A 99 -15.55 -0.66 16.49
N ASP A 100 -15.22 0.26 17.41
CA ASP A 100 -16.18 1.24 17.95
C ASP A 100 -16.23 2.54 17.12
N LEU A 101 -15.42 2.65 16.07
CA LEU A 101 -15.49 3.77 15.12
C LEU A 101 -16.70 3.61 14.18
N PRO A 102 -17.21 4.70 13.59
CA PRO A 102 -18.13 4.62 12.47
C PRO A 102 -17.54 3.77 11.34
N PHE A 103 -18.38 2.97 10.68
CA PHE A 103 -17.92 1.97 9.71
C PHE A 103 -17.02 2.56 8.62
N ASP A 104 -17.35 3.73 8.07
CA ASP A 104 -16.54 4.32 7.01
C ASP A 104 -15.14 4.73 7.49
N GLN A 105 -15.02 5.22 8.73
CA GLN A 105 -13.72 5.49 9.33
C GLN A 105 -12.95 4.19 9.62
N TYR A 106 -13.64 3.16 10.10
CA TYR A 106 -13.08 1.83 10.33
C TYR A 106 -12.54 1.19 9.04
N TYR A 107 -13.30 1.32 7.95
CA TYR A 107 -12.92 0.90 6.61
C TYR A 107 -11.60 1.56 6.20
N ASP A 108 -11.50 2.88 6.32
CA ASP A 108 -10.29 3.62 5.95
C ASP A 108 -9.08 3.29 6.84
N GLN A 109 -9.29 2.73 8.04
CA GLN A 109 -8.17 2.25 8.87
C GLN A 109 -7.78 0.79 8.61
N THR A 110 -8.48 0.08 7.72
CA THR A 110 -8.28 -1.36 7.49
C THR A 110 -7.99 -1.67 6.03
N VAL A 111 -8.80 -1.19 5.10
CA VAL A 111 -8.68 -1.51 3.66
C VAL A 111 -7.36 -1.04 3.03
N PRO A 112 -6.81 0.14 3.36
CA PRO A 112 -5.48 0.58 2.91
C PRO A 112 -4.33 -0.40 3.12
N PHE A 113 -4.47 -1.38 4.03
CA PHE A 113 -3.41 -2.38 4.21
C PHE A 113 -3.14 -3.21 2.96
N GLY A 114 -4.09 -3.31 2.02
CA GLY A 114 -3.85 -3.96 0.73
C GLY A 114 -2.73 -3.28 -0.06
N GLU A 115 -2.78 -1.96 -0.19
CA GLU A 115 -1.76 -1.18 -0.87
C GLU A 115 -0.45 -1.13 -0.07
N LEU A 116 -0.52 -1.05 1.26
CA LEU A 116 0.67 -1.10 2.13
C LEU A 116 1.44 -2.41 1.96
N LEU A 117 0.74 -3.55 1.91
CA LEU A 117 1.36 -4.86 1.70
C LEU A 117 2.00 -4.97 0.31
N SER A 118 1.27 -4.59 -0.74
CA SER A 118 1.76 -4.68 -2.13
C SER A 118 3.00 -3.80 -2.37
N SER A 119 2.97 -2.56 -1.88
CA SER A 119 4.07 -1.60 -2.04
C SER A 119 5.30 -2.00 -1.22
N ALA A 120 5.11 -2.59 -0.03
CA ALA A 120 6.22 -3.14 0.75
C ALA A 120 6.94 -4.27 0.02
N LEU A 121 6.19 -5.23 -0.55
CA LEU A 121 6.76 -6.33 -1.34
C LEU A 121 7.52 -5.84 -2.56
N LEU A 122 6.89 -4.96 -3.36
CA LEU A 122 7.53 -4.42 -4.56
C LEU A 122 8.77 -3.59 -4.21
N SER A 123 8.70 -2.73 -3.20
CA SER A 123 9.86 -1.91 -2.77
C SER A 123 11.03 -2.80 -2.36
N ALA A 124 10.78 -3.78 -1.50
CA ALA A 124 11.81 -4.66 -0.98
C ALA A 124 12.45 -5.47 -2.11
N TRP A 125 11.64 -5.98 -3.05
CA TRP A 125 12.15 -6.70 -4.20
C TRP A 125 12.98 -5.83 -5.14
N LEU A 126 12.52 -4.61 -5.47
CA LEU A 126 13.27 -3.69 -6.32
C LEU A 126 14.64 -3.36 -5.73
N GLN A 127 14.69 -3.06 -4.42
CA GLN A 127 15.95 -2.78 -3.72
C GLN A 127 16.88 -3.99 -3.72
N ALA A 128 16.36 -5.19 -3.41
CA ALA A 128 17.13 -6.43 -3.41
C ALA A 128 17.70 -6.80 -4.79
N ASN A 129 17.07 -6.33 -5.87
CA ASN A 129 17.47 -6.62 -7.25
C ASN A 129 18.17 -5.42 -7.93
N GLY A 130 18.81 -4.56 -7.13
CA GLY A 130 19.68 -3.50 -7.65
C GLY A 130 18.94 -2.38 -8.39
N GLN A 131 17.66 -2.16 -8.07
CA GLN A 131 16.87 -1.03 -8.57
C GLN A 131 16.59 -0.06 -7.43
N PRO A 132 17.45 0.96 -7.21
CA PRO A 132 17.30 1.92 -6.12
C PRO A 132 15.90 2.53 -6.13
N THR A 133 15.16 2.32 -5.03
CA THR A 133 13.76 2.71 -4.92
C THR A 133 13.47 3.16 -3.49
N THR A 134 12.92 4.36 -3.35
CA THR A 134 12.45 4.91 -2.07
C THR A 134 10.95 4.72 -1.98
N LEU A 135 10.48 3.98 -0.97
CA LEU A 135 9.05 3.88 -0.65
C LEU A 135 8.64 5.07 0.21
N LEU A 136 7.73 5.90 -0.31
CA LEU A 136 7.10 7.00 0.42
C LEU A 136 5.64 6.64 0.70
N ALA A 137 5.20 6.82 1.95
CA ALA A 137 3.82 6.57 2.32
C ALA A 137 2.90 7.61 1.67
N ALA A 138 1.88 7.16 0.93
CA ALA A 138 0.95 8.03 0.24
C ALA A 138 0.22 8.97 1.22
N GLY A 139 -0.05 8.50 2.44
CA GLY A 139 -0.63 9.34 3.50
C GLY A 139 0.28 10.48 3.99
N ASP A 140 1.58 10.45 3.69
CA ASP A 140 2.49 11.58 3.94
C ASP A 140 2.62 12.51 2.71
N LEU A 141 1.99 12.14 1.58
CA LEU A 141 2.01 12.88 0.30
C LEU A 141 0.65 13.48 -0.05
N LEU A 142 -0.45 12.81 0.29
CA LEU A 142 -1.82 13.17 -0.06
C LEU A 142 -2.58 13.55 1.21
N VAL A 143 -2.66 14.86 1.44
CA VAL A 143 -3.46 15.43 2.52
C VAL A 143 -4.90 15.52 2.06
N THR A 144 -5.84 15.09 2.89
CA THR A 144 -7.27 15.07 2.55
C THR A 144 -8.12 15.71 3.64
N ASP A 145 -9.39 15.95 3.33
CA ASP A 145 -10.42 16.18 4.34
C ASP A 145 -10.77 14.88 5.11
N LYS A 146 -11.79 14.96 5.98
CA LYS A 146 -12.25 13.86 6.84
C LYS A 146 -13.49 13.15 6.25
N THR A 147 -13.70 13.21 4.94
CA THR A 147 -14.82 12.53 4.27
C THR A 147 -14.42 11.08 4.02
N TRP A 148 -14.61 10.21 5.02
CA TRP A 148 -14.15 8.81 4.95
C TRP A 148 -14.71 8.09 3.72
N ARG A 149 -13.88 7.26 3.07
CA ARG A 149 -14.14 6.54 1.81
C ARG A 149 -14.37 7.37 0.55
N GLU A 150 -14.49 8.69 0.69
CA GLU A 150 -14.71 9.63 -0.41
C GLU A 150 -13.95 10.93 -0.15
N ALA A 151 -12.70 10.81 0.31
CA ALA A 151 -11.96 11.95 0.82
C ALA A 151 -11.56 12.90 -0.31
N THR A 152 -11.75 14.19 -0.08
CA THR A 152 -11.32 15.22 -1.03
C THR A 152 -9.88 15.61 -0.74
N VAL A 153 -9.04 15.59 -1.76
CA VAL A 153 -7.62 15.95 -1.65
C VAL A 153 -7.47 17.46 -1.47
N ASP A 154 -6.72 17.87 -0.45
CA ASP A 154 -6.17 19.21 -0.34
C ASP A 154 -5.00 19.32 -1.33
N MET A 155 -5.29 19.92 -2.48
CA MET A 155 -4.33 20.05 -3.57
C MET A 155 -3.11 20.87 -3.18
N GLU A 156 -3.28 21.94 -2.41
CA GLU A 156 -2.17 22.84 -2.06
C GLU A 156 -1.22 22.15 -1.09
N ALA A 157 -1.75 21.57 -0.01
CA ALA A 157 -0.97 20.83 0.97
C ALA A 157 -0.27 19.61 0.35
N SER A 158 -0.97 18.88 -0.52
CA SER A 158 -0.40 17.70 -1.20
C SER A 158 0.71 18.06 -2.17
N ILE A 159 0.56 19.14 -2.96
CA ILE A 159 1.63 19.63 -3.85
C ILE A 159 2.88 19.99 -3.05
N MET A 160 2.71 20.70 -1.92
CA MET A 160 3.83 21.04 -1.04
C MET A 160 4.54 19.78 -0.49
N ALA A 161 3.77 18.79 -0.03
CA ALA A 161 4.30 17.54 0.50
C ALA A 161 5.07 16.74 -0.58
N ILE A 162 4.52 16.65 -1.79
CA ILE A 162 5.14 15.97 -2.94
C ILE A 162 6.43 16.67 -3.34
N GLN A 163 6.43 18.00 -3.48
CA GLN A 163 7.63 18.76 -3.82
C GLN A 163 8.74 18.57 -2.77
N LYS A 164 8.37 18.54 -1.49
CA LYS A 164 9.31 18.37 -0.38
C LYS A 164 9.92 16.97 -0.29
N GLN A 165 9.19 15.92 -0.70
CA GLN A 165 9.60 14.54 -0.46
C GLN A 165 9.93 13.76 -1.74
N VAL A 166 9.08 13.82 -2.76
CA VAL A 166 9.23 13.03 -4.00
C VAL A 166 10.38 13.57 -4.85
N ILE A 167 10.48 14.89 -5.03
CA ILE A 167 11.51 15.50 -5.88
C ILE A 167 12.92 15.17 -5.36
N PRO A 168 13.24 15.34 -4.07
CA PRO A 168 14.54 14.93 -3.55
C PRO A 168 14.78 13.42 -3.63
N ALA A 169 13.76 12.59 -3.38
CA ALA A 169 13.91 11.14 -3.42
C ALA A 169 14.21 10.60 -4.83
N LEU A 170 13.68 11.24 -5.87
CA LEU A 170 13.97 10.89 -7.27
C LEU A 170 15.44 11.06 -7.66
N ALA A 171 16.20 11.90 -6.93
CA ALA A 171 17.63 12.05 -7.17
C ALA A 171 18.41 10.74 -6.84
N ASN A 172 17.85 9.89 -5.97
CA ASN A 172 18.50 8.67 -5.48
C ASN A 172 17.98 7.38 -6.16
N GLY A 173 16.92 7.45 -6.97
CA GLY A 173 16.27 6.26 -7.51
C GLY A 173 14.84 6.48 -7.96
N HIS A 174 14.11 5.39 -8.16
CA HIS A 174 12.66 5.46 -8.30
C HIS A 174 12.02 5.89 -6.98
N VAL A 175 10.84 6.49 -7.07
CA VAL A 175 9.96 6.68 -5.91
C VAL A 175 8.79 5.74 -6.08
N LEU A 176 8.51 4.92 -5.08
CA LEU A 176 7.32 4.08 -5.02
C LEU A 176 6.37 4.64 -3.96
N THR A 177 5.08 4.65 -4.25
CA THR A 177 4.04 5.01 -3.29
C THR A 177 2.76 4.22 -3.55
N GLN A 178 1.83 4.29 -2.62
CA GLN A 178 0.52 3.65 -2.72
C GLN A 178 -0.44 4.49 -3.57
N GLY A 179 -1.34 3.84 -4.31
CA GLY A 179 -2.56 4.47 -4.78
C GLY A 179 -3.63 4.46 -3.69
N PHE A 180 -4.81 5.03 -3.99
CA PHE A 180 -6.03 4.93 -3.17
C PHE A 180 -5.99 5.53 -1.74
N ILE A 181 -4.80 5.75 -1.17
CA ILE A 181 -4.64 6.18 0.22
C ILE A 181 -4.36 7.67 0.29
N GLY A 182 -5.12 8.38 1.12
CA GLY A 182 -4.83 9.70 1.63
C GLY A 182 -4.68 9.71 3.15
N LYS A 183 -4.52 10.90 3.73
CA LYS A 183 -4.51 11.08 5.17
C LYS A 183 -5.10 12.43 5.58
N TYR A 184 -6.06 12.39 6.49
CA TYR A 184 -6.63 13.60 7.10
C TYR A 184 -5.73 14.17 8.20
N SER A 185 -5.11 13.31 9.01
CA SER A 185 -4.25 13.70 10.12
C SER A 185 -3.22 12.63 10.42
N SER A 186 -2.18 12.93 11.22
CA SER A 186 -1.11 11.96 11.54
C SER A 186 -1.59 10.59 12.05
N ALA A 187 -2.82 10.51 12.56
CA ALA A 187 -3.42 9.31 13.13
C ALA A 187 -4.31 8.50 12.17
N PHE A 188 -4.89 9.10 11.13
CA PHE A 188 -5.97 8.44 10.36
C PHE A 188 -5.78 8.52 8.85
N TYR A 189 -5.75 7.35 8.21
CA TYR A 189 -5.85 7.22 6.76
C TYR A 189 -7.24 7.56 6.26
N THR A 190 -7.32 7.93 4.99
CA THR A 190 -8.55 8.14 4.23
C THR A 190 -8.42 7.45 2.87
N THR A 191 -9.54 7.24 2.19
CA THR A 191 -9.56 6.74 0.81
C THR A 191 -10.43 7.57 -0.12
#